data_AF-A0A150AQY4-F1
#
_entry.id   AF-A0A150AQY4-F1
#
_cell.length_a   1.000
_cell.length_b   1.000
_cell.length_c   1.000
_cell.angle_alpha   90.00
_cell.angle_beta   90.00
_cell.angle_gamma   90.00
#
_symmetry.space_group_name_H-M   'P 1'
#
loop_
_entity.id
_entity.type
_entity.pdbx_description
1 polymer ?
#
loop_
_entity_poly.entity_id
_entity_poly.type
_entity_poly.pdbx_seq_one_letter_code
_entity_poly.pdbx_strand_id
1 'polypeptide(L)' 'MENTILSAIEKLEQQVAFMKGRIKDLEGNGCSLKDTEHLRARIKRHKLELNELRFQQARG' A
#
# COMPACT_ATOMS: atom_id res chain seq x y z
N MET A 1 1.37 22.51 3.87
CA MET A 1 0.47 21.38 3.57
C MET A 1 1.14 20.35 2.65
N GLU A 2 1.85 20.76 1.59
CA GLU A 2 2.58 19.83 0.71
C GLU A 2 3.51 18.85 1.43
N ASN A 3 4.32 19.31 2.40
CA ASN A 3 5.20 18.42 3.18
C ASN A 3 4.45 17.31 3.93
N THR A 4 3.18 17.54 4.31
CA THR A 4 2.35 16.55 5.00
C THR A 4 1.81 15.51 4.01
N ILE A 5 1.42 15.92 2.81
CA ILE A 5 0.91 15.04 1.76
C ILE A 5 2.05 14.13 1.23
N LEU A 6 3.23 14.70 0.98
CA LEU A 6 4.42 13.93 0.58
C LEU A 6 4.79 12.87 1.63
N SER A 7 4.83 13.24 2.91
CA SER A 7 5.10 12.28 3.99
C SER A 7 4.03 11.18 4.08
N ALA A 8 2.76 11.51 3.82
CA ALA A 8 1.68 10.52 3.80
C ALA A 8 1.82 9.55 2.61
N ILE A 9 2.16 10.07 1.42
CA ILE A 9 2.45 9.26 0.23
C ILE A 9 3.60 8.30 0.51
N GLU A 10 4.74 8.78 1.01
CA GLU A 10 5.91 7.95 1.34
C GLU A 10 5.56 6.83 2.33
N LYS A 11 4.81 7.15 3.39
CA LYS A 11 4.38 6.15 4.38
C LYS A 11 3.50 5.07 3.76
N LEU A 12 2.54 5.45 2.91
CA LEU A 12 1.66 4.48 2.25
C LEU A 12 2.43 3.60 1.26
N GLU A 13 3.40 4.16 0.53
CA GLU A 13 4.26 3.39 -0.38
C GLU A 13 5.11 2.36 0.39
N GLN A 14 5.71 2.75 1.51
CA GLN A 14 6.44 1.84 2.39
C GLN A 14 5.54 0.72 2.92
N GLN A 15 4.32 1.04 3.36
CA GLN A 15 3.36 0.04 3.83
C GLN A 15 2.93 -0.93 2.72
N VAL A 16 2.70 -0.44 1.50
CA VAL A 16 2.40 -1.28 0.34
C VAL A 16 3.56 -2.20 0.01
N ALA A 17 4.80 -1.70 0.01
CA ALA A 17 5.99 -2.50 -0.23
C ALA A 17 6.16 -3.60 0.84
N PHE A 18 6.00 -3.25 2.11
CA PHE A 18 6.06 -4.18 3.22
C PHE A 18 5.02 -5.31 3.10
N MET A 19 3.76 -4.97 2.81
CA MET A 19 2.70 -5.98 2.64
C MET A 19 2.95 -6.88 1.43
N LYS A 20 3.50 -6.35 0.32
CA LYS A 20 3.91 -7.19 -0.83
C LYS A 20 5.02 -8.17 -0.44
N GLY A 21 6.00 -7.72 0.34
CA GLY A 21 7.05 -8.59 0.89
C GLY A 21 6.45 -9.73 1.71
N ARG A 22 5.57 -9.40 2.66
CA ARG A 22 4.88 -10.40 3.48
C ARG A 22 4.06 -11.40 2.68
N ILE A 23 3.37 -10.96 1.62
CA ILE A 23 2.63 -11.89 0.74
C ILE A 23 3.60 -12.88 0.09
N LYS A 24 4.75 -12.39 -0.42
CA LYS A 24 5.77 -13.24 -1.04
C LYS A 24 6.32 -14.26 -0.05
N ASP A 25 6.60 -13.85 1.18
CA ASP A 25 7.11 -14.76 2.23
C ASP A 25 6.07 -15.82 2.60
N LEU A 26 4.80 -15.43 2.76
CA LEU A 26 3.71 -16.35 3.08
C LEU A 26 3.48 -17.37 1.95
N GLU A 27 3.45 -16.90 0.69
CA GLU A 27 3.30 -17.78 -0.48
C GLU A 27 4.51 -18.70 -0.66
N GLY A 28 5.73 -18.21 -0.36
CA GLY A 28 6.94 -19.03 -0.32
C GLY A 28 6.91 -20.10 0.78
N ASN A 29 6.20 -19.84 1.87
CA ASN A 29 6.00 -20.80 2.97
C ASN A 29 4.78 -21.72 2.77
N GLY A 30 4.14 -21.68 1.60
CA GLY A 30 3.01 -22.56 1.27
C GLY A 30 1.64 -22.09 1.77
N CYS A 31 1.52 -20.84 2.23
CA CYS A 31 0.21 -20.25 2.51
C CYS A 31 -0.61 -20.09 1.23
N SER A 32 -1.92 -20.27 1.33
CA SER A 32 -2.82 -20.15 0.20
C SER A 32 -3.09 -18.69 -0.16
N LEU A 33 -3.63 -18.46 -1.36
CA LEU A 33 -4.13 -17.14 -1.78
C LEU A 33 -5.19 -16.59 -0.82
N LYS A 34 -5.99 -17.45 -0.19
CA LYS A 34 -7.02 -17.06 0.78
C LYS A 34 -6.39 -16.50 2.06
N ASP A 35 -5.26 -17.07 2.48
CA ASP A 35 -4.52 -16.60 3.65
C ASP A 35 -3.91 -15.21 3.40
N THR A 36 -3.52 -14.91 2.16
CA THR A 36 -2.94 -13.61 1.78
C THR A 36 -3.96 -12.59 1.27
N GLU A 37 -5.23 -12.97 1.12
CA GLU A 37 -6.30 -12.14 0.53
C GLU A 37 -6.49 -10.82 1.28
N HIS A 38 -6.46 -10.86 2.61
CA HIS A 38 -6.62 -9.67 3.45
C HIS A 38 -5.50 -8.62 3.21
N LEU A 39 -4.25 -9.06 3.01
CA LEU A 39 -3.12 -8.19 2.67
C LEU A 39 -3.31 -7.59 1.27
N ARG A 40 -3.75 -8.40 0.31
CA ARG A 40 -4.04 -7.95 -1.06
C ARG A 40 -5.15 -6.89 -1.08
N ALA A 41 -6.22 -7.09 -0.31
CA ALA A 41 -7.30 -6.12 -0.16
C ALA A 41 -6.81 -4.81 0.50
N ARG A 42 -5.93 -4.90 1.50
CA ARG A 42 -5.32 -3.71 2.13
C ARG A 42 -4.40 -2.95 1.18
N ILE A 43 -3.58 -3.64 0.38
CA ILE A 43 -2.78 -3.02 -0.68
C ILE A 43 -3.67 -2.26 -1.67
N LYS A 44 -4.79 -2.86 -2.11
CA LYS A 44 -5.73 -2.18 -3.02
C LYS A 44 -6.26 -0.87 -2.42
N ARG A 45 -6.64 -0.88 -1.14
CA ARG A 45 -7.09 0.34 -0.43
C ARG A 45 -6.01 1.41 -0.37
N HIS A 46 -4.79 1.06 0.04
CA HIS A 46 -3.69 2.04 0.11
C HIS A 46 -3.29 2.57 -1.27
N LYS A 47 -3.44 1.80 -2.34
CA LYS A 47 -3.24 2.31 -3.71
C LYS A 47 -4.29 3.35 -4.11
N LEU A 48 -5.55 3.17 -3.71
CA LEU A 48 -6.60 4.17 -3.97
C LEU A 48 -6.31 5.45 -3.18
N GLU A 49 -5.93 5.33 -1.92
CA GLU A 49 -5.54 6.46 -1.07
C GLU A 49 -4.31 7.20 -1.61
N LEU A 50 -3.30 6.47 -2.10
CA LEU A 50 -2.15 7.04 -2.79
C LEU A 50 -2.57 7.85 -4.03
N ASN A 51 -3.49 7.33 -4.83
CA ASN A 51 -3.97 8.03 -6.01
C ASN A 51 -4.70 9.32 -5.63
N GLU A 52 -5.53 9.28 -4.58
CA GLU A 52 -6.22 10.45 -4.06
C GLU A 52 -5.24 11.51 -3.55
N LEU A 53 -4.25 11.12 -2.74
CA LEU A 53 -3.23 12.04 -2.22
C LEU A 53 -2.37 12.63 -3.34
N ARG A 54 -1.98 11.85 -4.34
CA ARG A 54 -1.24 12.34 -5.51
C ARG A 54 -2.08 13.30 -6.35
N PHE A 55 -3.39 13.05 -6.47
CA PHE A 55 -4.30 13.96 -7.14
C PHE A 55 -4.45 15.28 -6.37
N GLN A 56 -4.59 15.22 -5.04
CA GLN A 56 -4.61 16.41 -4.19
C GLN A 56 -3.31 17.20 -4.27
N GLN A 57 -2.16 16.51 -4.25
CA GLN A 57 -0.85 17.14 -4.40
C GLN A 57 -0.71 17.86 -5.75
N ALA A 58 -1.19 17.27 -6.84
CA ALA A 58 -1.11 17.88 -8.17
C ALA A 58 -2.04 19.09 -8.37
N ARG A 59 -2.99 19.31 -7.44
CA ARG A 59 -3.97 20.40 -7.49
C ARG A 59 -3.67 21.53 -6.50
N GLY A 60 -2.89 21.27 -5.45
CA GLY A 60 -2.41 22.26 -4.50
C GLY A 60 -1.21 23.01 -5.04
#